data_AF-A0A849PK47-F1
#
_entry.id   AF-A0A849PK47-F1
#
_cell.length_a   1.000
_cell.length_b   1.000
_cell.length_c   1.000
_cell.angle_alpha   90.00
_cell.angle_beta   90.00
_cell.angle_gamma   90.00
#
_symmetry.space_group_name_H-M   'P 1'
#
loop_
_entity.id
_entity.type
_entity.pdbx_description
1 polymer ?
#
loop_
_entity_poly.entity_id
_entity_poly.type
_entity_poly.pdbx_seq_one_letter_code
_entity_poly.pdbx_strand_id
1 'polypeptide(L)'
;MRIPEKPPGDEELHKLLGQSDSKSIEELKPYLDIVNSKYLHWDELPMRFKDVKFNLKLLWSYAKLVREFNNRAIRLDGLTLHYVQTPLIEKALHGLDMRVGGKIDFESHMPSVDLKRKYLVNSLMEEAIASSQLEGAATTRVVAKQMLRENRKPKTPSEQMILNNYITMMYIKENTQPNQPLTLELILDVH
;
A
#
# COMPACT_ATOMS: atom_id res chain seq x y z
N MET A 1 14.86 10.27 -10.50
CA MET A 1 13.39 10.17 -10.65
C MET A 1 12.93 11.32 -11.52
N ARG A 2 12.14 11.05 -12.57
CA ARG A 2 11.46 12.11 -13.34
C ARG A 2 10.33 12.67 -12.45
N ILE A 3 10.21 13.98 -12.36
CA ILE A 3 9.09 14.62 -11.67
C ILE A 3 7.86 14.46 -12.56
N PRO A 4 6.73 13.92 -12.06
CA PRO A 4 5.49 13.81 -12.82
C PRO A 4 5.01 15.17 -13.32
N GLU A 5 4.50 15.22 -14.54
CA GLU A 5 3.90 16.44 -15.08
C GLU A 5 2.61 16.78 -14.33
N LYS A 6 2.39 18.07 -14.07
CA LYS A 6 1.17 18.52 -13.40
C LYS A 6 -0.03 18.43 -14.36
N PRO A 7 -1.18 17.94 -13.88
CA PRO A 7 -2.41 18.01 -14.66
C PRO A 7 -2.85 19.45 -14.91
N PRO A 8 -3.75 19.67 -15.89
CA PRO A 8 -4.42 20.97 -16.06
C PRO A 8 -5.17 21.37 -14.78
N GLY A 9 -5.32 22.68 -14.57
CA GLY A 9 -6.02 23.22 -13.40
C GLY A 9 -7.52 22.93 -13.44
N ASP A 10 -8.15 22.85 -12.26
CA ASP A 10 -9.56 22.44 -12.13
C ASP A 10 -10.51 23.36 -12.91
N GLU A 11 -10.29 24.67 -12.91
CA GLU A 11 -11.09 25.63 -13.67
C GLU A 11 -11.08 25.34 -15.18
N GLU A 12 -9.92 24.98 -15.74
CA GLU A 12 -9.78 24.61 -17.15
C GLU A 12 -10.57 23.32 -17.44
N LEU A 13 -10.49 22.33 -16.55
CA LEU A 13 -11.19 21.05 -16.70
C LEU A 13 -12.72 21.24 -16.64
N HIS A 14 -13.22 22.07 -15.72
CA HIS A 14 -14.65 22.37 -15.62
C HIS A 14 -15.18 23.08 -16.85
N LYS A 15 -14.41 24.02 -17.42
CA LYS A 15 -14.78 24.69 -18.67
C LYS A 15 -14.87 23.72 -19.83
N LEU A 16 -13.93 22.77 -19.95
CA LEU A 16 -13.94 21.74 -20.98
C LEU A 16 -15.17 20.84 -20.86
N LEU A 17 -15.57 20.46 -19.64
CA LEU A 17 -16.79 19.67 -19.40
C LEU A 17 -18.05 20.44 -19.82
N GLY A 18 -18.13 21.74 -19.49
CA GLY A 18 -19.29 22.57 -19.87
C GLY A 18 -19.45 22.80 -21.38
N GLN A 19 -18.39 22.59 -22.17
CA GLN A 19 -18.39 22.73 -23.63
C GLN A 19 -18.54 21.40 -24.38
N SER A 20 -18.60 20.28 -23.65
CA SER A 20 -18.65 18.94 -24.22
C SER A 20 -20.08 18.50 -24.56
N ASP A 21 -20.23 17.66 -25.58
CA ASP A 21 -21.51 17.06 -25.96
C ASP A 21 -21.61 15.58 -25.58
N SER A 22 -22.81 15.01 -25.63
CA SER A 22 -23.04 13.59 -25.29
C SER A 22 -22.27 12.64 -26.20
N LYS A 23 -22.07 13.00 -27.47
CA LYS A 23 -21.33 12.22 -28.45
C LYS A 23 -19.85 12.10 -28.06
N SER A 24 -19.24 13.17 -27.57
CA SER A 24 -17.86 13.17 -27.06
C SER A 24 -17.68 12.19 -25.89
N ILE A 25 -18.68 12.03 -25.02
CA ILE A 25 -18.61 11.07 -23.90
C ILE A 25 -18.58 9.63 -24.40
N GLU A 26 -19.45 9.29 -25.35
CA GLU A 26 -19.54 7.93 -25.89
C GLU A 26 -18.23 7.51 -26.57
N GLU A 27 -17.61 8.41 -27.34
CA GLU A 27 -16.32 8.17 -28.00
C GLU A 27 -15.17 7.97 -26.99
N LEU A 28 -15.21 8.70 -25.86
CA LEU A 28 -14.17 8.65 -24.83
C LEU A 28 -14.35 7.50 -23.83
N LYS A 29 -15.54 6.90 -23.74
CA LYS A 29 -15.90 5.90 -22.73
C LYS A 29 -14.89 4.74 -22.61
N PRO A 30 -14.42 4.09 -23.69
CA PRO A 30 -13.46 2.99 -23.57
C PRO A 30 -12.13 3.42 -22.95
N TYR A 31 -11.68 4.64 -23.24
CA TYR A 31 -10.45 5.21 -22.70
C TYR A 31 -10.63 5.62 -21.23
N LEU A 32 -11.80 6.16 -20.89
CA LEU A 32 -12.16 6.53 -19.53
C LEU A 32 -12.15 5.30 -18.60
N ASP A 33 -12.69 4.17 -19.07
CA ASP A 33 -12.68 2.91 -18.33
C ASP A 33 -11.25 2.42 -18.07
N ILE A 34 -10.34 2.53 -19.06
CA ILE A 34 -8.93 2.20 -18.89
C ILE A 34 -8.25 3.13 -17.85
N VAL A 35 -8.47 4.44 -17.96
CA VAL A 35 -7.87 5.45 -17.08
C VAL A 35 -8.30 5.25 -15.64
N ASN A 36 -9.58 4.95 -15.39
CA ASN A 36 -10.10 4.82 -14.03
C ASN A 36 -9.90 3.42 -13.44
N SER A 37 -10.00 2.35 -14.23
CA SER A 37 -9.75 0.98 -13.74
C SER A 37 -8.30 0.78 -13.28
N LYS A 38 -7.33 1.39 -13.99
CA LYS A 38 -5.90 1.37 -13.63
C LYS A 38 -5.48 2.55 -12.76
N TYR A 39 -6.38 3.47 -12.47
CA TYR A 39 -6.12 4.71 -11.72
C TYR A 39 -4.91 5.50 -12.26
N LEU A 40 -4.84 5.63 -13.60
CA LEU A 40 -3.69 6.26 -14.26
C LEU A 40 -3.51 7.71 -13.82
N HIS A 41 -2.26 8.13 -13.68
CA HIS A 41 -1.90 9.54 -13.46
C HIS A 41 -1.88 10.31 -14.79
N TRP A 42 -2.05 11.64 -14.72
CA TRP A 42 -2.10 12.52 -15.89
C TRP A 42 -0.88 12.37 -16.81
N ASP A 43 0.32 12.29 -16.25
CA ASP A 43 1.57 12.18 -17.01
C ASP A 43 1.69 10.89 -17.84
N GLU A 44 0.89 9.87 -17.51
CA GLU A 44 0.82 8.63 -18.27
C GLU A 44 -0.06 8.73 -19.52
N LEU A 45 -1.05 9.64 -19.53
CA LEU A 45 -2.04 9.75 -20.61
C LEU A 45 -1.36 10.08 -21.95
N PRO A 46 -0.50 11.12 -22.06
CA PRO A 46 0.18 11.44 -23.31
C PRO A 46 1.04 10.30 -23.83
N MET A 47 1.60 9.46 -22.94
CA MET A 47 2.43 8.34 -23.36
C MET A 47 1.60 7.14 -23.83
N ARG A 48 0.48 6.87 -23.18
CA ARG A 48 -0.37 5.70 -23.46
C ARG A 48 -1.32 5.92 -24.63
N PHE A 49 -1.71 7.17 -24.88
CA PHE A 49 -2.72 7.55 -25.86
C PHE A 49 -2.10 8.46 -26.93
N LYS A 50 -0.95 8.07 -27.49
CA LYS A 50 -0.26 8.86 -28.52
C LYS A 50 -0.97 8.85 -29.88
N ASP A 51 -1.59 7.74 -30.22
CA ASP A 51 -2.13 7.49 -31.57
C ASP A 51 -3.61 7.88 -31.73
N VAL A 52 -4.21 8.45 -30.70
CA VAL A 52 -5.63 8.82 -30.69
C VAL A 52 -5.83 10.31 -30.96
N LYS A 53 -6.86 10.64 -31.73
CA LYS A 53 -7.16 12.02 -32.15
C LYS A 53 -8.26 12.67 -31.31
N PHE A 54 -8.20 12.54 -29.99
CA PHE A 54 -9.13 13.20 -29.08
C PHE A 54 -8.41 14.06 -28.05
N ASN A 55 -9.13 14.97 -27.43
CA ASN A 55 -8.58 15.89 -26.43
C ASN A 55 -8.29 15.15 -25.10
N LEU A 56 -7.02 14.93 -24.79
CA LEU A 56 -6.60 14.28 -23.54
C LEU A 56 -7.03 15.04 -22.28
N LYS A 57 -7.09 16.38 -22.33
CA LYS A 57 -7.57 17.19 -21.21
C LYS A 57 -9.05 16.94 -20.95
N LEU A 58 -9.85 16.77 -22.02
CA LEU A 58 -11.26 16.42 -21.89
C LEU A 58 -11.42 15.00 -21.29
N LEU A 59 -10.65 14.02 -21.76
CA LEU A 59 -10.62 12.68 -21.15
C LEU A 59 -10.26 12.74 -19.66
N TRP A 60 -9.23 13.52 -19.30
CA TRP A 60 -8.82 13.71 -17.91
C TRP A 60 -9.90 14.41 -17.07
N SER A 61 -10.62 15.37 -17.66
CA SER A 61 -11.73 16.06 -17.00
C SER A 61 -12.83 15.06 -16.61
N TYR A 62 -13.23 14.18 -17.54
CA TYR A 62 -14.18 13.10 -17.23
C TYR A 62 -13.62 12.11 -16.22
N ALA A 63 -12.34 11.74 -16.30
CA ALA A 63 -11.70 10.85 -15.35
C ALA A 63 -11.77 11.42 -13.93
N LYS A 64 -11.41 12.70 -13.75
CA LYS A 64 -11.53 13.41 -12.48
C LYS A 64 -12.96 13.45 -11.98
N LEU A 65 -13.92 13.79 -12.84
CA LEU A 65 -15.34 13.86 -12.47
C LEU A 65 -15.85 12.50 -11.97
N VAL A 66 -15.55 11.41 -12.68
CA VAL A 66 -15.92 10.05 -12.26
C VAL A 66 -15.26 9.70 -10.93
N ARG A 67 -13.97 10.03 -10.74
CA ARG A 67 -13.27 9.79 -9.47
C ARG A 67 -13.88 10.58 -8.32
N GLU A 68 -14.30 11.81 -8.56
CA GLU A 68 -14.97 12.65 -7.57
C GLU A 68 -16.31 12.04 -7.14
N PHE A 69 -17.15 11.63 -8.07
CA PHE A 69 -18.43 10.98 -7.75
C PHE A 69 -18.29 9.62 -7.05
N ASN A 70 -17.17 8.91 -7.28
CA ASN A 70 -16.91 7.58 -6.71
C ASN A 70 -15.92 7.62 -5.53
N ASN A 71 -15.56 8.81 -5.04
CA ASN A 71 -14.67 8.89 -3.89
C ASN A 71 -15.39 8.47 -2.60
N ARG A 72 -14.60 8.01 -1.65
CA ARG A 72 -15.02 7.67 -0.29
C ARG A 72 -14.20 8.50 0.67
N ALA A 73 -14.90 9.13 1.62
CA ALA A 73 -14.26 9.88 2.69
C ALA A 73 -13.79 8.95 3.82
N ILE A 74 -12.56 9.15 4.27
CA ILE A 74 -12.01 8.62 5.51
C ILE A 74 -11.87 9.80 6.45
N ARG A 75 -12.61 9.77 7.55
CA ARG A 75 -12.54 10.80 8.59
C ARG A 75 -11.61 10.33 9.68
N LEU A 76 -10.44 10.95 9.75
CA LEU A 76 -9.49 10.87 10.86
C LEU A 76 -9.68 12.14 11.70
N ASP A 77 -9.35 12.10 12.99
CA ASP A 77 -9.57 13.24 13.87
C ASP A 77 -8.90 14.51 13.33
N GLY A 78 -9.71 15.49 12.91
CA GLY A 78 -9.26 16.73 12.25
C GLY A 78 -8.85 16.62 10.77
N LEU A 79 -8.87 15.44 10.15
CA LEU A 79 -8.42 15.22 8.76
C LEU A 79 -9.40 14.36 7.96
N THR A 80 -9.98 14.92 6.90
CA THR A 80 -10.78 14.14 5.94
C THR A 80 -9.93 13.82 4.71
N LEU A 81 -9.62 12.54 4.54
CA LEU A 81 -8.97 12.01 3.33
C LEU A 81 -10.04 11.46 2.39
N HIS A 82 -9.75 11.45 1.09
CA HIS A 82 -10.62 10.85 0.09
C HIS A 82 -9.82 9.85 -0.73
N TYR A 83 -10.44 8.72 -1.06
CA TYR A 83 -9.88 7.72 -1.95
C TYR A 83 -10.96 7.16 -2.86
N VAL A 84 -10.55 6.57 -3.99
CA VAL A 84 -11.47 5.87 -4.89
C VAL A 84 -11.24 4.39 -4.77
N GLN A 85 -12.30 3.63 -4.51
CA GLN A 85 -12.25 2.17 -4.58
C GLN A 85 -12.29 1.76 -6.05
N THR A 86 -11.17 1.26 -6.57
CA THR A 86 -11.08 0.81 -7.96
C THR A 86 -11.28 -0.71 -8.07
N PRO A 87 -11.69 -1.22 -9.25
CA PRO A 87 -11.76 -2.66 -9.48
C PRO A 87 -10.43 -3.40 -9.21
N LEU A 88 -9.29 -2.71 -9.40
CA LEU A 88 -7.97 -3.25 -9.10
C LEU A 88 -7.78 -3.45 -7.58
N ILE A 89 -8.15 -2.46 -6.77
CA ILE A 89 -8.10 -2.56 -5.32
C ILE A 89 -9.08 -3.64 -4.84
N GLU A 90 -10.30 -3.69 -5.35
CA GLU A 90 -11.27 -4.73 -5.01
C GLU A 90 -10.78 -6.14 -5.33
N LYS A 91 -10.17 -6.34 -6.50
CA LYS A 91 -9.54 -7.60 -6.86
C LYS A 91 -8.42 -7.98 -5.90
N ALA A 92 -7.60 -7.01 -5.50
CA ALA A 92 -6.51 -7.23 -4.55
C ALA A 92 -7.05 -7.60 -3.15
N LEU A 93 -8.09 -6.91 -2.68
CA LEU A 93 -8.78 -7.20 -1.42
C LEU A 93 -9.42 -8.58 -1.45
N HIS A 94 -10.18 -8.92 -2.50
CA HIS A 94 -10.76 -10.25 -2.64
C HIS A 94 -9.68 -11.35 -2.64
N GLY A 95 -8.57 -11.13 -3.34
CA GLY A 95 -7.43 -12.04 -3.31
C GLY A 95 -6.79 -12.14 -1.92
N LEU A 96 -6.81 -11.09 -1.12
CA LEU A 96 -6.37 -11.10 0.28
C LEU A 96 -7.36 -11.90 1.14
N ASP A 97 -8.66 -11.60 1.05
CA ASP A 97 -9.72 -12.28 1.82
C ASP A 97 -9.71 -13.80 1.58
N MET A 98 -9.60 -14.22 0.31
CA MET A 98 -9.52 -15.64 -0.05
C MET A 98 -8.28 -16.33 0.51
N ARG A 99 -7.16 -15.62 0.64
CA ARG A 99 -5.89 -16.19 1.13
C ARG A 99 -5.74 -16.11 2.64
N VAL A 100 -6.28 -15.09 3.28
CA VAL A 100 -6.18 -14.84 4.72
C VAL A 100 -7.31 -15.56 5.45
N GLY A 101 -8.56 -15.45 4.95
CA GLY A 101 -9.73 -16.10 5.55
C GLY A 101 -9.64 -17.63 5.61
N GLY A 102 -8.96 -18.27 4.65
CA GLY A 102 -8.69 -19.71 4.65
C GLY A 102 -7.39 -20.15 5.35
N LYS A 103 -6.47 -19.23 5.64
CA LYS A 103 -5.15 -19.54 6.27
C LYS A 103 -5.03 -19.13 7.73
N ILE A 104 -5.92 -18.29 8.27
CA ILE A 104 -6.00 -18.13 9.75
C ILE A 104 -6.31 -19.49 10.40
N ASP A 105 -6.97 -20.39 9.66
CA ASP A 105 -7.17 -21.79 10.03
C ASP A 105 -5.89 -22.66 9.93
N PHE A 106 -4.79 -22.18 9.33
CA PHE A 106 -3.52 -22.92 9.34
C PHE A 106 -2.91 -22.96 10.73
N GLU A 107 -3.09 -21.91 11.54
CA GLU A 107 -2.65 -21.90 12.93
C GLU A 107 -3.50 -22.83 13.81
N SER A 108 -4.80 -22.96 13.58
CA SER A 108 -5.66 -23.91 14.31
C SER A 108 -5.33 -25.37 13.93
N HIS A 109 -4.94 -25.63 12.67
CA HIS A 109 -4.61 -26.95 12.14
C HIS A 109 -3.15 -27.40 12.35
N MET A 110 -2.27 -26.54 12.91
CA MET A 110 -0.92 -26.97 13.22
C MET A 110 -0.90 -28.00 14.36
N PRO A 111 -0.22 -29.15 14.18
CA PRO A 111 -0.32 -30.31 15.06
C PRO A 111 0.24 -30.11 16.47
N SER A 112 1.05 -29.07 16.71
CA SER A 112 1.60 -28.79 18.04
C SER A 112 1.84 -27.29 18.30
N VAL A 113 1.75 -26.92 19.57
CA VAL A 113 2.05 -25.56 20.08
C VAL A 113 3.50 -25.15 19.77
N ASP A 114 4.43 -26.10 19.86
CA ASP A 114 5.85 -25.87 19.57
C ASP A 114 6.11 -25.53 18.11
N LEU A 115 5.38 -26.18 17.20
CA LEU A 115 5.49 -25.88 15.77
C LEU A 115 4.96 -24.47 15.49
N LYS A 116 3.80 -24.10 16.05
CA LYS A 116 3.25 -22.73 15.95
C LYS A 116 4.24 -21.69 16.44
N ARG A 117 4.84 -21.90 17.63
CA ARG A 117 5.86 -21.00 18.19
C ARG A 117 7.07 -20.86 17.27
N LYS A 118 7.59 -21.96 16.71
CA LYS A 118 8.73 -21.94 15.78
C LYS A 118 8.41 -21.20 14.48
N TYR A 119 7.22 -21.38 13.92
CA TYR A 119 6.81 -20.65 12.72
C TYR A 119 6.73 -19.17 13.00
N LEU A 120 6.06 -18.77 14.08
CA LEU A 120 5.92 -17.38 14.46
C LEU A 120 7.27 -16.69 14.69
N VAL A 121 8.18 -17.33 15.43
CA VAL A 121 9.54 -16.80 15.64
C VAL A 121 10.28 -16.63 14.32
N ASN A 122 10.21 -17.62 13.42
CA ASN A 122 10.83 -17.47 12.10
C ASN A 122 10.20 -16.33 11.31
N SER A 123 8.87 -16.17 11.32
CA SER A 123 8.19 -15.08 10.60
C SER A 123 8.63 -13.71 11.11
N LEU A 124 8.73 -13.52 12.44
CA LEU A 124 9.24 -12.27 13.03
C LEU A 124 10.70 -12.01 12.66
N MET A 125 11.56 -13.04 12.63
CA MET A 125 12.94 -12.88 12.17
C MET A 125 13.00 -12.45 10.70
N GLU A 126 12.18 -13.05 9.83
CA GLU A 126 12.14 -12.70 8.41
C GLU A 126 11.67 -11.26 8.19
N GLU A 127 10.64 -10.84 8.91
CA GLU A 127 10.12 -9.47 8.83
C GLU A 127 11.15 -8.45 9.29
N ALA A 128 11.84 -8.71 10.41
CA ALA A 128 12.87 -7.83 10.96
C ALA A 128 14.01 -7.62 9.95
N ILE A 129 14.40 -8.69 9.27
CA ILE A 129 15.45 -8.65 8.24
C ILE A 129 14.96 -7.86 7.03
N ALA A 130 13.77 -8.17 6.53
CA ALA A 130 13.23 -7.57 5.32
C ALA A 130 12.97 -6.06 5.49
N SER A 131 12.31 -5.63 6.57
CA SER A 131 12.05 -4.21 6.81
C SER A 131 13.36 -3.44 7.00
N SER A 132 14.29 -3.96 7.79
CA SER A 132 15.59 -3.28 8.00
C SER A 132 16.38 -3.18 6.69
N GLN A 133 16.32 -4.18 5.81
CA GLN A 133 16.96 -4.11 4.50
C GLN A 133 16.31 -3.08 3.58
N LEU A 134 14.98 -2.94 3.61
CA LEU A 134 14.26 -1.88 2.89
C LEU A 134 14.68 -0.49 3.40
N GLU A 135 14.99 -0.37 4.69
CA GLU A 135 15.51 0.84 5.34
C GLU A 135 17.02 1.04 5.12
N GLY A 136 17.72 0.11 4.45
CA GLY A 136 19.12 0.24 4.04
C GLY A 136 20.13 -0.60 4.84
N ALA A 137 19.70 -1.55 5.67
CA ALA A 137 20.60 -2.46 6.37
C ALA A 137 21.36 -3.36 5.37
N ALA A 138 22.67 -3.16 5.27
CA ALA A 138 23.56 -3.89 4.36
C ALA A 138 24.04 -5.22 4.98
N THR A 139 23.11 -6.08 5.39
CA THR A 139 23.41 -7.43 5.90
C THR A 139 22.70 -8.47 5.06
N THR A 140 23.37 -9.57 4.72
CA THR A 140 22.72 -10.66 3.98
C THR A 140 21.71 -11.37 4.88
N ARG A 141 20.63 -11.86 4.28
CA ARG A 141 19.59 -12.61 4.99
C ARG A 141 20.15 -13.80 5.78
N VAL A 142 21.13 -14.52 5.22
CA VAL A 142 21.77 -15.68 5.88
C VAL A 142 22.48 -15.25 7.17
N VAL A 143 23.31 -14.20 7.10
CA VAL A 143 24.07 -13.69 8.25
C VAL A 143 23.15 -13.13 9.32
N ALA A 144 22.12 -12.38 8.92
CA ALA A 144 21.15 -11.80 9.83
C ALA A 144 20.30 -12.88 10.52
N LYS A 145 19.84 -13.89 9.78
CA LYS A 145 19.06 -14.98 10.35
C LYS A 145 19.88 -15.85 11.30
N GLN A 146 21.13 -16.11 10.96
CA GLN A 146 22.07 -16.79 11.86
C GLN A 146 22.26 -15.98 13.14
N MET A 147 22.45 -14.67 13.02
CA MET A 147 22.61 -13.77 14.17
C MET A 147 21.46 -13.88 15.16
N LEU A 148 20.22 -13.76 14.67
CA LEU A 148 19.02 -13.80 15.49
C LEU A 148 18.82 -15.18 16.13
N ARG A 149 19.12 -16.27 15.41
CA ARG A 149 18.98 -17.64 15.93
C ARG A 149 19.99 -17.99 17.02
N GLU A 150 21.23 -17.51 16.86
CA GLU A 150 22.30 -17.74 17.83
C GLU A 150 22.27 -16.75 19.00
N ASN A 151 21.37 -15.76 18.95
CA ASN A 151 21.33 -14.63 19.89
C ASN A 151 22.72 -13.98 20.06
N ARG A 152 23.50 -13.92 18.97
CA ARG A 152 24.85 -13.35 19.01
C ARG A 152 24.75 -11.83 18.98
N LYS A 153 25.74 -11.16 19.58
CA LYS A 153 25.83 -9.69 19.50
C LYS A 153 26.01 -9.23 18.05
N PRO A 154 25.39 -8.10 17.66
CA PRO A 154 25.58 -7.51 16.34
C PRO A 154 27.01 -6.97 16.24
N LYS A 155 27.60 -7.12 15.06
CA LYS A 155 28.97 -6.70 14.74
C LYS A 155 29.01 -5.42 13.92
N THR A 156 27.88 -5.04 13.32
CA THR A 156 27.75 -3.87 12.44
C THR A 156 26.51 -3.06 12.77
N PRO A 157 26.45 -1.78 12.37
CA PRO A 157 25.23 -0.97 12.51
C PRO A 157 24.01 -1.61 11.82
N SER A 158 24.19 -2.21 10.64
CA SER A 158 23.10 -2.91 9.93
C SER A 158 22.60 -4.14 10.67
N GLU A 159 23.50 -4.90 11.32
CA GLU A 159 23.10 -5.99 12.20
C GLU A 159 22.38 -5.49 13.45
N GLN A 160 22.81 -4.36 14.02
CA GLN A 160 22.13 -3.73 15.14
C GLN A 160 20.72 -3.26 14.76
N MET A 161 20.54 -2.67 13.58
CA MET A 161 19.22 -2.28 13.06
C MET A 161 18.26 -3.49 13.00
N ILE A 162 18.73 -4.60 12.43
CA ILE A 162 17.94 -5.84 12.34
C ILE A 162 17.60 -6.39 13.72
N LEU A 163 18.57 -6.39 14.64
CA LEU A 163 18.35 -6.86 16.01
C LEU A 163 17.33 -5.98 16.75
N ASN A 164 17.47 -4.66 16.63
CA ASN A 164 16.54 -3.70 17.25
C ASN A 164 15.12 -3.96 16.76
N ASN A 165 14.92 -4.06 15.45
CA ASN A 165 13.61 -4.28 14.86
C ASN A 165 12.99 -5.62 15.29
N TYR A 166 13.80 -6.68 15.37
CA TYR A 166 13.35 -7.97 15.92
C TYR A 166 12.91 -7.86 17.38
N ILE A 167 13.70 -7.18 18.22
CA ILE A 167 13.38 -6.95 19.63
C ILE A 167 12.10 -6.09 19.75
N THR A 168 11.95 -5.05 18.95
CA THR A 168 10.76 -4.19 18.93
C THR A 168 9.49 -4.98 18.63
N MET A 169 9.51 -5.85 17.62
CA MET A 169 8.34 -6.70 17.32
C MET A 169 8.04 -7.71 18.42
N MET A 170 9.08 -8.29 19.05
CA MET A 170 8.90 -9.16 20.22
C MET A 170 8.29 -8.40 21.40
N TYR A 171 8.79 -7.19 21.67
CA TYR A 171 8.27 -6.30 22.70
C TYR A 171 6.79 -5.97 22.48
N ILE A 172 6.42 -5.53 21.26
CA ILE A 172 5.02 -5.26 20.91
C ILE A 172 4.15 -6.48 21.19
N LYS A 173 4.56 -7.65 20.71
CA LYS A 173 3.81 -8.89 20.90
C LYS A 173 3.64 -9.27 22.39
N GLU A 174 4.66 -9.04 23.21
CA GLU A 174 4.65 -9.39 24.63
C GLU A 174 3.91 -8.35 25.50
N ASN A 175 3.84 -7.10 25.06
CA ASN A 175 3.33 -5.97 25.86
C ASN A 175 2.03 -5.35 25.32
N THR A 176 1.45 -5.92 24.26
CA THR A 176 0.15 -5.48 23.74
C THR A 176 -0.93 -6.55 23.88
N GLN A 177 -2.16 -6.09 24.12
CA GLN A 177 -3.33 -6.96 24.22
C GLN A 177 -4.18 -6.87 22.94
N PRO A 178 -4.94 -7.94 22.60
CA PRO A 178 -5.93 -7.87 21.54
C PRO A 178 -6.90 -6.72 21.77
N ASN A 179 -7.16 -5.94 20.72
CA ASN A 179 -8.04 -4.75 20.76
C ASN A 179 -7.57 -3.62 21.70
N GLN A 180 -6.32 -3.65 22.18
CA GLN A 180 -5.74 -2.49 22.86
C GLN A 180 -5.70 -1.29 21.88
N PRO A 181 -6.17 -0.10 22.29
CA PRO A 181 -6.07 1.09 21.47
C PRO A 181 -4.62 1.44 21.17
N LEU A 182 -4.33 1.80 19.92
CA LEU A 182 -3.04 2.39 19.55
C LEU A 182 -2.98 3.83 20.08
N THR A 183 -2.18 4.07 21.11
CA THR A 183 -2.00 5.39 21.72
C THR A 183 -0.66 6.00 21.31
N LEU A 184 -0.55 7.33 21.44
CA LEU A 184 0.72 8.03 21.21
C LEU A 184 1.82 7.54 22.17
N GLU A 185 1.47 7.28 23.43
CA GLU A 185 2.39 6.73 24.43
C GLU A 185 2.95 5.37 23.99
N LEU A 186 2.09 4.45 23.51
CA LEU A 186 2.54 3.16 22.99
C LEU A 186 3.47 3.32 21.78
N ILE A 187 3.20 4.29 20.90
CA ILE A 187 4.09 4.58 19.77
C ILE A 187 5.45 5.09 20.24
N LEU A 188 5.47 5.97 21.25
CA LEU A 188 6.71 6.52 21.82
C LEU A 188 7.52 5.47 22.58
N ASP A 189 6.87 4.52 23.26
CA ASP A 189 7.55 3.43 23.95
C ASP A 189 8.22 2.45 22.96
N VAL A 190 7.64 2.31 21.77
CA VAL A 190 8.12 1.41 20.71
C VAL A 190 9.26 2.02 19.88
N HIS A 191 9.32 3.36 19.80
CA HIS A 191 10.25 4.12 18.96
C HIS A 191 11.61 4.36 19.63
#